data_AF-A0A6B1G0I5-F1
#
_entry.id   AF-A0A6B1G0I5-F1
#
_cell.length_a   1.000
_cell.length_b   1.000
_cell.length_c   1.000
_cell.angle_alpha   90.00
_cell.angle_beta   90.00
_cell.angle_gamma   90.00
#
_symmetry.space_group_name_H-M   'P 1'
#
loop_
_entity.id
_entity.type
_entity.pdbx_description
1 polymer ?
#
loop_
_entity_poly.entity_id
_entity_poly.type
_entity_poly.pdbx_seq_one_letter_code
_entity_poly.pdbx_strand_id
1 'polypeptide(L)' 'MRLSVNWDEGDKGRTAAEVSEALQNGSPAIFCRSDPGSLHIAVHTLREGETEVVLRRLQEELA' A
#
# COMPACT_ATOMS: atom_id res chain seq x y z
N MET A 1 7.80 -4.89 13.05
CA MET A 1 7.98 -5.48 11.70
C MET A 1 7.44 -4.50 10.65
N ARG A 2 8.08 -4.41 9.48
CA ARG A 2 7.73 -3.49 8.37
C ARG A 2 7.69 -4.29 7.07
N LEU A 3 6.60 -4.16 6.31
CA LEU A 3 6.49 -4.71 4.96
C LEU A 3 6.85 -3.60 3.98
N SER A 4 7.65 -3.92 2.96
CA SER A 4 7.95 -3.00 1.87
C SER A 4 7.49 -3.62 0.56
N VAL A 5 6.74 -2.86 -0.22
CA VAL A 5 6.23 -3.25 -1.54
C VAL A 5 6.89 -2.34 -2.55
N ASN A 6 7.63 -2.91 -3.50
CA ASN A 6 8.41 -2.16 -4.48
C ASN A 6 7.96 -2.57 -5.89
N TRP A 7 7.88 -1.60 -6.80
CA TRP A 7 7.55 -1.85 -8.20
C TRP A 7 8.16 -0.77 -9.10
N ASP A 8 8.14 -1.01 -10.42
CA ASP A 8 8.50 0.00 -11.42
C ASP A 8 7.28 0.91 -11.67
N GLU A 9 7.36 2.15 -11.21
CA GLU A 9 6.29 3.14 -11.37
C GLU A 9 6.02 3.48 -12.84
N GLY A 10 7.04 3.41 -13.70
CA GLY A 10 6.92 3.68 -15.13
C GLY A 10 6.16 2.59 -15.87
N ASP A 11 6.39 1.32 -15.51
CA ASP A 11 5.63 0.18 -16.04
C ASP A 11 4.18 0.18 -15.56
N LYS A 12 3.94 0.59 -14.31
CA LYS A 12 2.59 0.65 -13.72
C LYS A 12 1.80 1.91 -14.05
N GLY A 13 2.45 2.96 -14.56
CA GLY A 13 1.80 4.24 -14.82
C GLY A 13 1.23 4.91 -13.56
N ARG A 14 1.69 4.51 -12.37
CA ARG A 14 1.28 5.04 -11.06
C ARG A 14 2.48 5.11 -10.13
N THR A 15 2.62 6.26 -9.48
CA THR A 15 3.62 6.49 -8.45
C THR A 15 3.20 5.91 -7.11
N ALA A 16 4.17 5.61 -6.24
CA ALA A 16 3.92 5.18 -4.88
C ALA A 16 3.15 6.23 -4.07
N ALA A 17 3.32 7.51 -4.38
CA ALA A 17 2.56 8.60 -3.76
C ALA A 17 1.06 8.50 -4.09
N GLU A 18 0.71 8.33 -5.37
CA GLU A 18 -0.68 8.18 -5.83
C GLU A 18 -1.34 6.92 -5.25
N VAL A 19 -0.61 5.81 -5.20
CA VAL A 19 -1.12 4.58 -4.58
C VAL A 19 -1.33 4.77 -3.08
N SER A 20 -0.40 5.42 -2.37
CA SER A 20 -0.57 5.74 -0.95
C SER A 20 -1.79 6.62 -0.69
N GLU A 21 -2.03 7.62 -1.54
CA GLU A 21 -3.19 8.50 -1.43
C GLU A 21 -4.50 7.73 -1.67
N ALA A 22 -4.54 6.85 -2.69
CA ALA A 22 -5.70 6.02 -2.98
C ALA A 22 -6.01 5.01 -1.85
N LEU A 23 -4.96 4.42 -1.24
CA LEU A 23 -5.10 3.56 -0.06
C LEU A 23 -5.65 4.34 1.15
N GLN A 24 -5.20 5.57 1.36
CA GLN A 24 -5.65 6.42 2.46
C GLN A 24 -7.10 6.90 2.28
N ASN A 25 -7.51 7.23 1.05
CA ASN A 25 -8.85 7.73 0.74
C ASN A 25 -9.87 6.60 0.48
N GLY A 26 -9.43 5.34 0.46
CA GLY A 26 -10.27 4.17 0.22
C GLY A 26 -11.02 3.67 1.46
N SER A 27 -11.77 2.59 1.29
CA SER A 27 -12.46 1.89 2.37
C SER A 27 -12.09 0.39 2.39
N PRO A 28 -11.45 -0.11 3.46
CA PRO A 28 -10.96 0.64 4.60
C PRO A 28 -9.75 1.52 4.25
N ALA A 29 -9.60 2.63 4.98
CA ALA A 29 -8.47 3.52 4.85
C ALA A 29 -7.20 2.84 5.38
N ILE A 30 -6.14 2.85 4.57
CA ILE A 30 -4.85 2.27 4.92
C ILE A 30 -3.80 3.38 4.91
N PHE A 31 -3.20 3.62 6.07
CA PHE A 31 -2.10 4.55 6.22
C PHE A 31 -0.78 3.82 6.02
N CYS A 32 0.01 4.30 5.06
CA CYS A 32 1.34 3.80 4.78
C CYS A 32 2.27 4.96 4.43
N ARG A 33 3.56 4.72 4.46
CA ARG A 33 4.56 5.69 4.00
C ARG A 33 4.94 5.31 2.56
N SER A 34 4.93 6.30 1.68
CA SER A 34 5.54 6.18 0.35
C SER A 34 6.95 6.77 0.36
N ASP A 35 7.85 6.10 -0.33
CA ASP A 35 9.11 6.63 -0.84
C ASP A 35 9.11 6.32 -2.37
N PRO A 36 9.84 7.04 -3.24
CA PRO A 36 9.76 6.80 -4.69
C PRO A 36 9.99 5.33 -5.06
N GLY A 37 9.03 4.72 -5.77
CA GLY A 37 9.03 3.30 -6.16
C GLY A 37 8.72 2.31 -5.04
N SER A 38 8.29 2.76 -3.86
CA SER A 38 8.07 1.88 -2.71
C SER A 38 6.99 2.35 -1.73
N LEU A 39 6.25 1.37 -1.20
CA LEU A 39 5.31 1.54 -0.10
C LEU A 39 5.76 0.78 1.13
N HIS A 40 5.55 1.40 2.28
CA HIS A 40 5.98 0.89 3.56
C HIS A 40 4.82 0.83 4.54
N ILE A 41 4.51 -0.40 4.95
CA ILE A 41 3.37 -0.70 5.81
C ILE A 41 3.87 -1.16 7.17
N ALA A 42 3.39 -0.48 8.21
CA ALA A 42 3.70 -0.79 9.60
C ALA A 42 2.89 -1.99 10.07
N VAL A 43 3.23 -3.21 9.64
CA VAL A 43 2.43 -4.42 9.93
C VAL A 43 2.22 -4.71 11.43
N HIS A 44 3.07 -4.17 12.31
CA HIS A 44 2.91 -4.29 13.77
C HIS A 44 1.72 -3.49 14.33
N THR A 45 1.10 -2.61 13.52
CA THR A 45 -0.12 -1.88 13.90
C THR A 45 -1.39 -2.59 13.43
N LEU A 46 -1.26 -3.69 12.68
CA LEU A 46 -2.40 -4.47 12.18
C LEU A 46 -2.87 -5.46 13.24
N ARG A 47 -4.19 -5.61 13.33
CA ARG A 47 -4.86 -6.66 14.11
C ARG A 47 -4.88 -7.96 13.32
N GLU A 48 -5.14 -9.05 14.02
CA GLU A 48 -5.38 -10.35 13.41
C GLU A 48 -6.50 -10.25 12.36
N GLY A 49 -6.28 -10.80 11.16
CA GLY A 49 -7.19 -10.70 10.02
C GLY A 49 -7.05 -9.43 9.16
N GLU A 50 -6.48 -8.33 9.66
CA GLU A 50 -6.33 -7.09 8.87
C GLU A 50 -5.26 -7.20 7.76
N THR A 51 -4.36 -8.17 7.86
CA THR A 51 -3.33 -8.41 6.83
C THR A 51 -3.96 -8.76 5.48
N GLU A 52 -5.02 -9.57 5.45
CA GLU A 52 -5.72 -9.97 4.23
C GLU A 52 -6.42 -8.77 3.58
N VAL A 53 -6.99 -7.88 4.40
CA VAL A 53 -7.63 -6.64 3.97
C VAL A 53 -6.61 -5.71 3.30
N VAL A 54 -5.43 -5.55 3.92
CA VAL A 54 -4.33 -4.75 3.35
C VAL A 54 -3.85 -5.36 2.03
N LEU A 55 -3.65 -6.67 1.97
CA LEU A 55 -3.22 -7.37 0.76
C LEU A 55 -4.20 -7.16 -0.40
N ARG A 56 -5.51 -7.34 -0.14
CA ARG A 56 -6.56 -7.13 -1.13
C ARG A 56 -6.55 -5.70 -1.67
N ARG A 57 -6.48 -4.69 -0.80
CA ARG A 57 -6.45 -3.28 -1.21
C ARG A 57 -5.19 -2.95 -2.03
N LEU A 58 -4.04 -3.48 -1.64
CA LEU A 58 -2.81 -3.33 -2.44
C LEU A 58 -2.96 -3.92 -3.84
N GLN A 59 -3.58 -5.10 -3.96
CA GLN A 59 -3.84 -5.73 -5.25
C GLN A 59 -4.79 -4.90 -6.11
N GLU A 60 -5.84 -4.32 -5.53
CA GLU A 60 -6.77 -3.44 -6.24
C GLU A 60 -6.09 -2.17 -6.78
N GLU A 61 -5.19 -1.56 -6.00
CA GLU A 61 -4.54 -0.30 -6.41
C GLU A 61 -3.34 -0.50 -7.34
N LEU A 62 -2.71 -1.69 -7.28
CA LEU A 62 -1.54 -2.06 -8.08
C LEU A 62 -1.87 -2.96 -9.29
N ALA A 63 -3.15 -3.29 -9.54
CA ALA A 63 -3.58 -4.02 -10.74
C ALA A 63 -3.28 -3.19 -12.00
#